data_AF-A0A0E9XH99-F1
#
_entry.id   AF-A0A0E9XH99-F1
#
_cell.length_a   1.000
_cell.length_b   1.000
_cell.length_c   1.000
_cell.angle_alpha   90.00
_cell.angle_beta   90.00
_cell.angle_gamma   90.00
#
_symmetry.space_group_name_H-M   'P 1'
#
loop_
_entity.id
_entity.type
_entity.pdbx_description
1 polymer ?
#
loop_
_entity_poly.entity_id
_entity_poly.type
_entity_poly.pdbx_seq_one_letter_code
_entity_poly.pdbx_strand_id
1 'polypeptide(L)'
;MKDDFFIKIETWHKPDLGTSDNPHGLPPEEWEETEVVPIDIADRSQVDDADYKVEEDPAVFHSEKTGRGPLGPGWKKKLHNSKCPYMTAYKLVTVHFRWWGLQGRVEKFIHKQEKRLFTNFHRQLFCWLDSWVDLSMDDIRRMEEETQRELDKMRNEGSVRGMKAGED
;
A
#
# COMPACT_ATOMS: atom_id res chain seq x y z
N MET A 1 19.28 5.79 15.53
CA MET A 1 18.44 6.10 16.71
C MET A 1 18.27 4.92 17.66
N LYS A 2 19.02 3.80 17.52
CA LYS A 2 18.88 2.62 18.41
C LYS A 2 17.39 2.28 18.61
N ASP A 3 16.96 2.13 19.86
CA ASP A 3 15.59 1.80 20.22
C ASP A 3 14.65 3.03 20.24
N ASP A 4 15.18 4.25 20.04
CA ASP A 4 14.38 5.48 20.01
C ASP A 4 13.65 5.68 18.67
N PHE A 5 13.84 4.80 17.69
CA PHE A 5 13.09 4.83 16.44
C PHE A 5 12.90 3.44 15.84
N PHE A 6 11.64 3.10 15.56
CA PHE A 6 11.33 2.00 14.65
C PHE A 6 10.01 2.24 13.91
N ILE A 7 9.90 1.62 12.74
CA ILE A 7 8.65 1.43 12.02
C ILE A 7 8.53 -0.08 11.81
N LYS A 8 7.46 -0.68 12.32
CA LYS A 8 7.15 -2.09 12.15
C LYS A 8 5.86 -2.21 11.36
N ILE A 9 5.89 -2.99 10.28
CA ILE A 9 4.71 -3.28 9.44
C ILE A 9 4.50 -4.79 9.44
N GLU A 10 3.48 -5.23 10.16
CA GLU A 10 3.05 -6.62 10.19
C GLU A 10 1.83 -6.76 9.28
N THR A 11 1.86 -7.71 8.34
CA THR A 11 0.77 -7.86 7.35
C THR A 11 0.20 -9.26 7.34
N TRP A 12 -1.13 -9.35 7.51
CA TRP A 12 -1.90 -10.54 7.13
C TRP A 12 -2.61 -10.32 5.80
N HIS A 13 -2.46 -11.26 4.87
CA HIS A 13 -3.23 -11.30 3.63
C HIS A 13 -4.33 -12.36 3.79
N LYS A 14 -5.60 -11.94 3.85
CA LYS A 14 -6.73 -12.85 4.08
C LYS A 14 -7.72 -12.84 2.90
N PRO A 15 -8.37 -13.98 2.58
CA PRO A 15 -9.38 -14.07 1.52
C PRO A 15 -10.75 -13.57 2.02
N ASP A 16 -10.80 -12.33 2.52
CA ASP A 16 -12.02 -11.67 2.99
C ASP A 16 -12.12 -10.23 2.43
N LEU A 17 -13.17 -9.50 2.83
CA LEU A 17 -13.45 -8.11 2.41
C LEU A 17 -13.16 -7.08 3.51
N GLY A 18 -12.19 -7.34 4.39
CA GLY A 18 -11.88 -6.41 5.48
C GLY A 18 -12.78 -6.60 6.69
N THR A 19 -13.38 -7.78 6.84
CA THR A 19 -14.35 -8.09 7.90
C THR A 19 -13.76 -8.79 9.12
N SER A 20 -12.54 -9.33 9.04
CA SER A 20 -11.84 -9.86 10.22
C SER A 20 -11.54 -8.74 11.22
N ASP A 21 -12.12 -8.84 12.41
CA ASP A 21 -11.79 -8.00 13.57
C ASP A 21 -10.47 -8.49 14.21
N ASN A 22 -9.63 -7.54 14.66
CA ASN A 22 -8.31 -7.81 15.25
C ASN A 22 -7.52 -8.96 14.59
N PRO A 23 -7.20 -8.88 13.28
CA PRO A 23 -6.63 -9.98 12.52
C PRO A 23 -5.23 -10.42 12.99
N HIS A 24 -4.53 -9.56 13.75
CA HIS A 24 -3.22 -9.80 14.33
C HIS A 24 -3.28 -10.39 15.75
N GLY A 25 -4.48 -10.44 16.37
CA GLY A 25 -4.65 -10.98 17.72
C GLY A 25 -3.98 -10.15 18.80
N LEU A 26 -4.01 -8.82 18.67
CA LEU A 26 -3.50 -7.91 19.70
C LEU A 26 -4.29 -8.07 21.01
N PRO A 27 -3.66 -7.82 22.18
CA PRO A 27 -4.39 -7.69 23.44
C PRO A 27 -5.55 -6.68 23.34
N PRO A 28 -6.67 -6.87 24.07
CA PRO A 28 -7.82 -5.97 23.97
C PRO A 28 -7.50 -4.49 24.20
N GLU A 29 -6.63 -4.18 25.16
CA GLU A 29 -6.18 -2.81 25.44
C GLU A 29 -5.46 -2.15 24.24
N GLU A 30 -4.55 -2.88 23.59
CA GLU A 30 -3.81 -2.38 22.42
C GLU A 30 -4.72 -2.25 21.20
N TRP A 31 -5.68 -3.18 21.04
CA TRP A 31 -6.64 -3.12 19.95
C TRP A 31 -7.61 -1.94 20.08
N GLU A 32 -8.04 -1.60 21.30
CA GLU A 32 -8.89 -0.43 21.56
C GLU A 32 -8.20 0.88 21.19
N GLU A 33 -6.88 0.97 21.37
CA GLU A 33 -6.07 2.12 20.97
C GLU A 33 -5.69 2.14 19.47
N THR A 34 -5.96 1.04 18.74
CA THR A 34 -5.59 0.91 17.32
C THR A 34 -6.65 1.52 16.40
N GLU A 35 -6.25 2.50 15.57
CA GLU A 35 -7.11 3.07 14.54
C GLU A 35 -7.18 2.19 13.29
N VAL A 36 -8.38 1.78 12.88
CA VAL A 36 -8.61 1.09 11.60
C VAL A 36 -8.81 2.10 10.48
N VAL A 37 -7.85 2.17 9.55
CA VAL A 37 -7.87 3.10 8.41
C VAL A 37 -8.11 2.33 7.10
N PRO A 38 -9.33 2.36 6.54
CA PRO A 38 -9.60 1.72 5.26
C PRO A 38 -8.97 2.51 4.10
N ILE A 39 -8.30 1.80 3.19
CA ILE A 39 -7.81 2.33 1.92
C ILE A 39 -8.71 1.82 0.79
N ASP A 40 -9.23 2.72 -0.03
CA ASP A 40 -10.00 2.39 -1.22
C ASP A 40 -9.23 2.82 -2.48
N ILE A 41 -8.64 1.86 -3.18
CA ILE A 41 -7.81 2.12 -4.36
C ILE A 41 -8.58 2.79 -5.52
N ALA A 42 -9.91 2.73 -5.52
CA ALA A 42 -10.75 3.37 -6.52
C ALA A 42 -11.20 4.79 -6.12
N ASP A 43 -11.00 5.18 -4.86
CA ASP A 43 -11.45 6.46 -4.34
C ASP A 43 -10.43 7.56 -4.63
N ARG A 44 -10.73 8.40 -5.64
CA ARG A 44 -9.88 9.52 -6.05
C ARG A 44 -9.60 10.53 -4.92
N SER A 45 -10.48 10.63 -3.92
CA SER A 45 -10.31 11.56 -2.80
C SER A 45 -9.21 11.14 -1.82
N GLN A 46 -8.74 9.88 -1.88
CA GLN A 46 -7.66 9.38 -1.03
C GLN A 46 -6.27 9.57 -1.63
N VAL A 47 -6.18 10.18 -2.81
CA VAL A 47 -4.93 10.41 -3.56
C VAL A 47 -4.70 11.91 -3.67
N ASP A 48 -3.53 12.37 -3.26
CA ASP A 48 -3.12 13.76 -3.43
C ASP A 48 -2.98 14.10 -4.91
N ASP A 49 -3.33 15.32 -5.31
CA ASP A 49 -3.25 15.75 -6.72
C ASP A 49 -1.83 15.65 -7.29
N ALA A 50 -0.81 15.82 -6.45
CA ALA A 50 0.59 15.69 -6.84
C ALA A 50 1.03 14.25 -7.14
N ASP A 51 0.29 13.25 -6.62
CA ASP A 51 0.56 11.83 -6.86
C ASP A 51 -0.32 11.24 -7.95
N TYR A 52 -1.42 11.91 -8.29
CA TYR A 52 -2.38 11.37 -9.23
C TYR A 52 -1.79 11.24 -10.63
N LYS A 53 -1.88 10.02 -11.17
CA LYS A 53 -1.60 9.69 -12.55
C LYS A 53 -2.75 8.86 -13.11
N VAL A 54 -3.20 9.21 -14.31
CA VAL A 54 -4.37 8.56 -14.94
C VAL A 54 -4.07 7.10 -15.28
N GLU A 55 -2.84 6.79 -15.66
CA GLU A 55 -2.35 5.44 -15.96
C GLU A 55 -2.22 4.56 -14.70
N GLU A 56 -2.22 5.16 -13.52
CA GLU A 56 -2.20 4.48 -12.22
C GLU A 56 -3.55 4.63 -11.50
N ASP A 57 -4.66 4.82 -12.26
CA ASP A 57 -6.00 4.93 -11.69
C ASP A 57 -6.88 3.68 -11.91
N PRO A 58 -7.14 2.87 -10.87
CA PRO A 58 -8.01 1.71 -10.96
C PRO A 58 -9.44 2.04 -11.40
N ALA A 59 -9.89 3.28 -11.21
CA ALA A 59 -11.23 3.73 -11.64
C ALA A 59 -11.35 3.90 -13.16
N VAL A 60 -10.22 3.94 -13.89
CA VAL A 60 -10.21 4.04 -15.37
C VAL A 60 -9.50 2.85 -16.02
N PHE A 61 -8.61 2.17 -15.30
CA PHE A 61 -7.90 0.99 -15.80
C PHE A 61 -8.81 -0.21 -16.00
N HIS A 62 -8.64 -0.90 -17.13
CA HIS A 62 -9.27 -2.17 -17.44
C HIS A 62 -8.21 -3.15 -17.93
N SER A 63 -8.05 -4.28 -17.25
CA SER A 63 -7.09 -5.32 -17.62
C SER A 63 -7.55 -6.07 -18.87
N GLU A 64 -6.70 -6.12 -19.88
CA GLU A 64 -6.96 -6.86 -21.12
C GLU A 64 -6.87 -8.38 -20.91
N LYS A 65 -5.97 -8.83 -20.02
CA LYS A 65 -5.75 -10.26 -19.77
C LYS A 65 -6.80 -10.90 -18.89
N THR A 66 -7.35 -10.15 -17.93
CA THR A 66 -8.26 -10.70 -16.91
C THR A 66 -9.68 -10.14 -16.99
N GLY A 67 -9.90 -9.05 -17.72
CA GLY A 67 -11.18 -8.34 -17.77
C GLY A 67 -11.57 -7.66 -16.46
N ARG A 68 -10.64 -7.50 -15.51
CA ARG A 68 -10.89 -6.80 -14.24
C ARG A 68 -10.77 -5.29 -14.42
N GLY A 69 -11.58 -4.56 -13.65
CA GLY A 69 -11.69 -3.10 -13.77
C GLY A 69 -12.64 -2.69 -14.90
N PRO A 70 -12.95 -1.39 -15.06
CA PRO A 70 -12.61 -0.33 -14.10
C PRO A 70 -13.36 -0.46 -12.78
N LEU A 71 -12.71 -0.03 -11.69
CA LEU A 71 -13.28 -0.04 -10.35
C LEU A 71 -14.12 1.22 -10.12
N GLY A 72 -15.40 1.17 -10.46
CA GLY A 72 -16.33 2.27 -10.22
C GLY A 72 -16.82 2.39 -8.76
N PRO A 73 -17.62 3.43 -8.44
CA PRO A 73 -18.27 3.55 -7.14
C PRO A 73 -19.05 2.28 -6.76
N GLY A 74 -18.84 1.81 -5.53
CA GLY A 74 -19.46 0.58 -5.02
C GLY A 74 -18.88 -0.73 -5.57
N TRP A 75 -17.69 -0.71 -6.20
CA TRP A 75 -17.02 -1.91 -6.72
C TRP A 75 -16.91 -3.03 -5.67
N LYS A 76 -16.65 -2.72 -4.40
CA LYS A 76 -16.59 -3.70 -3.29
C LYS A 76 -17.90 -4.49 -3.12
N LYS A 77 -19.06 -3.83 -3.25
CA LYS A 77 -20.38 -4.49 -3.16
C LYS A 77 -20.62 -5.40 -4.37
N LYS A 78 -20.20 -4.98 -5.57
CA LYS A 78 -20.28 -5.78 -6.79
C LYS A 78 -19.37 -7.01 -6.71
N LEU A 79 -18.18 -6.83 -6.15
CA LEU A 79 -17.17 -7.87 -5.98
C LEU A 79 -17.68 -9.04 -5.12
N HIS A 80 -18.33 -8.73 -3.99
CA HIS A 80 -18.91 -9.73 -3.09
C HIS A 80 -19.88 -10.70 -3.79
N ASN A 81 -20.63 -10.21 -4.79
CA ASN A 81 -21.61 -10.98 -5.54
C ASN A 81 -21.06 -11.56 -6.86
N SER A 82 -19.75 -11.50 -7.06
CA SER A 82 -19.09 -11.89 -8.31
C SER A 82 -18.19 -13.12 -8.14
N LYS A 83 -17.75 -13.71 -9.25
CA LYS A 83 -16.70 -14.73 -9.28
C LYS A 83 -15.28 -14.14 -9.28
N CYS A 84 -15.14 -12.82 -9.28
CA CYS A 84 -13.84 -12.16 -9.28
C CYS A 84 -13.18 -12.38 -7.91
N PRO A 85 -11.91 -12.84 -7.86
CA PRO A 85 -11.24 -13.09 -6.59
C PRO A 85 -10.99 -11.78 -5.85
N TYR A 86 -10.96 -11.88 -4.53
CA TYR A 86 -10.70 -10.76 -3.64
C TYR A 86 -9.90 -11.22 -2.44
N MET A 87 -9.22 -10.26 -1.82
CA MET A 87 -8.47 -10.44 -0.60
C MET A 87 -8.36 -9.08 0.10
N THR A 88 -7.96 -9.11 1.36
CA THR A 88 -7.64 -7.91 2.13
C THR A 88 -6.25 -8.04 2.75
N ALA A 89 -5.46 -6.98 2.64
CA ALA A 89 -4.18 -6.84 3.32
C ALA A 89 -4.37 -6.03 4.61
N TYR A 90 -4.26 -6.70 5.76
CA TYR A 90 -4.33 -6.09 7.08
C TYR A 90 -2.94 -5.68 7.54
N LYS A 91 -2.55 -4.43 7.24
CA LYS A 91 -1.24 -3.87 7.57
C LYS A 91 -1.30 -3.16 8.92
N LEU A 92 -0.82 -3.82 9.98
CA LEU A 92 -0.62 -3.21 11.28
C LEU A 92 0.70 -2.43 11.24
N VAL A 93 0.60 -1.11 11.38
CA VAL A 93 1.76 -0.21 11.40
C VAL A 93 1.98 0.25 12.83
N THR A 94 3.14 -0.07 13.39
CA THR A 94 3.58 0.46 14.69
C THR A 94 4.74 1.41 14.45
N VAL A 95 4.57 2.67 14.85
CA VAL A 95 5.64 3.68 14.78
C VAL A 95 6.04 4.04 16.19
N HIS A 96 7.35 4.05 16.44
CA HIS A 96 7.93 4.57 17.66
C HIS A 96 8.97 5.60 17.29
N PHE A 97 8.89 6.79 17.88
CA PHE A 97 9.90 7.83 17.72
C PHE A 97 10.07 8.63 19.01
N ARG A 98 11.09 8.30 19.80
CA ARG A 98 11.39 8.95 21.06
C ARG A 98 12.34 10.13 20.85
N TRP A 99 11.76 11.33 20.69
CA TRP A 99 12.52 12.58 20.66
C TRP A 99 11.75 13.70 21.38
N TRP A 100 12.41 14.37 22.32
CA TRP A 100 11.80 15.45 23.11
C TRP A 100 11.25 16.56 22.22
N GLY A 101 9.93 16.81 22.32
CA GLY A 101 9.26 17.89 21.58
C GLY A 101 8.92 17.57 20.12
N LEU A 102 9.28 16.38 19.61
CA LEU A 102 9.01 15.97 18.23
C LEU A 102 8.24 14.66 18.09
N GLN A 103 8.16 13.84 19.15
CA GLN A 103 7.53 12.50 19.14
C GLN A 103 6.21 12.44 18.36
N GLY A 104 5.13 13.02 18.89
CA GLY A 104 3.81 12.90 18.28
C GLY A 104 3.71 13.51 16.88
N ARG A 105 4.51 14.55 16.57
CA ARG A 105 4.55 15.15 15.23
C ARG A 105 5.14 14.18 14.22
N VAL A 106 6.27 13.55 14.56
CA VAL A 106 6.99 12.64 13.66
C VAL A 106 6.25 11.32 13.51
N GLU A 107 5.71 10.75 14.60
CA GLU A 107 4.91 9.52 14.54
C GLU A 107 3.68 9.70 13.62
N LYS A 108 2.94 10.81 13.80
CA LYS A 108 1.79 11.14 12.93
C LYS A 108 2.21 11.36 11.48
N PHE A 109 3.32 12.05 11.24
CA PHE A 109 3.85 12.27 9.90
C PHE A 109 4.18 10.94 9.21
N ILE A 110 4.84 10.02 9.90
CA ILE A 110 5.18 8.69 9.37
C ILE A 110 3.91 7.92 9.01
N HIS A 111 2.92 7.86 9.90
CA HIS A 111 1.64 7.20 9.59
C HIS A 111 0.95 7.79 8.35
N LYS A 112 1.00 9.12 8.18
CA LYS A 112 0.48 9.79 6.97
C LYS A 112 1.25 9.36 5.71
N GLN A 113 2.57 9.27 5.77
CA GLN A 113 3.39 8.81 4.62
C GLN A 113 3.18 7.32 4.33
N GLU A 114 3.04 6.46 5.33
CA GLU A 114 2.73 5.03 5.14
C GLU A 114 1.36 4.83 4.50
N LYS A 115 0.33 5.58 4.94
CA LYS A 115 -0.98 5.57 4.30
C LYS A 115 -0.88 6.01 2.83
N ARG A 116 -0.18 7.12 2.55
CA ARG A 116 0.05 7.62 1.19
C ARG A 116 0.75 6.58 0.32
N LEU A 117 1.81 5.96 0.84
CA LEU A 117 2.55 4.89 0.17
C LEU A 117 1.65 3.70 -0.15
N PHE A 118 0.89 3.19 0.82
CA PHE A 118 -0.01 2.07 0.60
C PHE A 118 -1.11 2.40 -0.42
N THR A 119 -1.70 3.60 -0.38
CA THR A 119 -2.69 4.01 -1.37
C THR A 119 -2.11 3.98 -2.78
N ASN A 120 -0.97 4.64 -3.00
CA ASN A 120 -0.36 4.73 -4.33
C ASN A 120 0.16 3.37 -4.81
N PHE A 121 0.80 2.61 -3.93
CA PHE A 121 1.33 1.29 -4.25
C PHE A 121 0.24 0.32 -4.71
N HIS A 122 -0.88 0.21 -3.99
CA HIS A 122 -1.93 -0.75 -4.37
C HIS A 122 -2.72 -0.30 -5.60
N ARG A 123 -2.80 1.01 -5.87
CA ARG A 123 -3.32 1.54 -7.14
C ARG A 123 -2.45 1.09 -8.32
N GLN A 124 -1.13 1.31 -8.23
CA GLN A 124 -0.17 0.84 -9.21
C GLN A 124 -0.21 -0.67 -9.38
N LEU A 125 -0.23 -1.43 -8.30
CA LEU A 125 -0.29 -2.89 -8.32
C LEU A 125 -1.50 -3.39 -9.13
N PHE A 126 -2.67 -2.77 -8.95
CA PHE A 126 -3.86 -3.11 -9.74
C PHE A 126 -3.73 -2.70 -11.21
N CYS A 127 -3.27 -1.48 -11.49
CA CYS A 127 -3.11 -0.99 -12.87
C CYS A 127 -1.98 -1.69 -13.64
N TRP A 128 -1.05 -2.34 -12.95
CA TRP A 128 0.00 -3.15 -13.56
C TRP A 128 -0.37 -4.64 -13.64
N LEU A 129 -1.63 -5.00 -13.37
CA LEU A 129 -2.09 -6.39 -13.37
C LEU A 129 -1.65 -7.17 -14.62
N ASP A 130 -1.80 -6.58 -15.80
CA ASP A 130 -1.43 -7.24 -17.05
C ASP A 130 0.09 -7.49 -17.18
N SER A 131 0.91 -6.72 -16.47
CA SER A 131 2.37 -6.86 -16.45
C SER A 131 2.85 -8.01 -15.56
N TRP A 132 2.09 -8.38 -14.51
CA TRP A 132 2.56 -9.36 -13.52
C TRP A 132 1.68 -10.60 -13.36
N VAL A 133 0.43 -10.61 -13.84
CA VAL A 133 -0.53 -11.70 -13.56
C VAL A 133 -0.08 -13.09 -14.07
N ASP A 134 0.72 -13.12 -15.13
CA ASP A 134 1.22 -14.37 -15.73
C ASP A 134 2.63 -14.75 -15.24
N LEU A 135 3.24 -13.96 -14.35
CA LEU A 135 4.56 -14.24 -13.83
C LEU A 135 4.51 -15.38 -12.82
N SER A 136 5.42 -16.33 -12.98
CA SER A 136 5.70 -17.34 -11.96
C SER A 136 6.59 -16.77 -10.85
N MET A 137 6.62 -17.43 -9.69
CA MET A 137 7.53 -17.03 -8.61
C MET A 137 9.02 -17.09 -9.01
N ASP A 138 9.38 -17.97 -9.95
CA ASP A 138 10.75 -18.03 -10.46
C ASP A 138 11.07 -16.84 -11.38
N ASP A 139 10.08 -16.29 -12.08
CA ASP A 139 10.24 -15.05 -12.84
C ASP A 139 10.46 -13.87 -11.89
N ILE A 140 9.67 -13.80 -10.80
CA ILE A 140 9.81 -12.77 -9.76
C ILE A 140 11.22 -12.81 -9.15
N ARG A 141 11.74 -13.99 -8.78
CA ARG A 141 13.10 -14.11 -8.21
C ARG A 141 14.19 -13.60 -9.16
N ARG A 142 14.09 -13.87 -10.46
CA ARG A 142 15.04 -13.34 -11.45
C ARG A 142 14.93 -11.82 -11.56
N MET A 143 13.71 -11.30 -11.60
CA MET A 143 13.47 -9.85 -11.62
C MET A 143 13.98 -9.15 -10.36
N GLU A 144 13.89 -9.78 -9.19
CA GLU A 144 14.46 -9.25 -7.93
C GLU A 144 15.98 -9.09 -8.04
N GLU A 145 16.69 -10.10 -8.58
CA GLU A 145 18.14 -10.02 -8.78
C GLU A 145 18.55 -8.92 -9.78
N GLU A 146 17.81 -8.78 -10.88
CA GLU A 146 18.04 -7.73 -11.89
C GLU A 146 17.76 -6.35 -11.30
N THR A 147 16.61 -6.20 -10.64
CA THR A 147 16.18 -4.95 -10.00
C THR A 147 17.18 -4.52 -8.93
N GLN A 148 17.74 -5.45 -8.15
CA GLN A 148 18.78 -5.14 -7.15
C GLN A 148 19.99 -4.46 -7.81
N ARG A 149 20.50 -5.03 -8.91
CA ARG A 149 21.66 -4.48 -9.63
C ARG A 149 21.34 -3.11 -10.24
N GLU A 150 20.15 -2.97 -10.82
CA GLU A 150 19.71 -1.70 -11.39
C GLU A 150 19.57 -0.62 -10.32
N LEU A 151 18.91 -0.91 -9.19
CA LEU A 151 18.74 0.03 -8.10
C LEU A 151 20.07 0.49 -7.52
N ASP A 152 21.06 -0.41 -7.36
CA ASP A 152 22.40 -0.04 -6.91
C ASP A 152 23.08 0.92 -7.89
N LYS A 153 22.99 0.65 -9.19
CA LYS A 153 23.51 1.55 -10.22
C LYS A 153 22.82 2.91 -10.21
N MET A 154 21.49 2.92 -10.16
CA MET A 154 20.68 4.14 -10.18
C MET A 154 20.91 5.00 -8.93
N ARG A 155 21.15 4.39 -7.77
CA ARG A 155 21.50 5.12 -6.54
C ARG A 155 22.85 5.82 -6.67
N ASN A 156 23.81 5.19 -7.34
CA ASN A 156 25.18 5.71 -7.46
C ASN A 156 25.34 6.74 -8.59
N GLU A 157 24.59 6.58 -9.70
CA GLU A 157 24.78 7.34 -10.94
C GLU A 157 23.57 8.20 -11.34
N GLY A 158 22.39 7.92 -10.79
CA GLY A 158 21.14 8.55 -11.19
C GLY A 158 20.85 9.89 -10.51
N SER A 159 19.83 10.58 -11.01
CA SER A 159 19.28 11.78 -10.37
C SER A 159 18.16 11.43 -9.37
N VAL A 160 17.93 12.34 -8.41
CA VAL A 160 16.83 12.23 -7.46
C VAL A 160 15.49 12.22 -8.21
N ARG A 161 14.65 11.23 -7.92
CA ARG A 161 13.35 11.00 -8.58
C ARG A 161 12.35 10.38 -7.60
N GLY A 162 11.08 10.31 -8.00
CA GLY A 162 10.01 9.71 -7.21
C GLY A 162 9.29 10.71 -6.30
N MET A 163 8.56 10.19 -5.30
CA MET A 163 7.78 11.00 -4.37
C MET A 163 8.69 11.88 -3.51
N LYS A 164 8.30 13.14 -3.35
CA LYS A 164 8.83 14.02 -2.32
C LYS A 164 7.91 13.97 -1.11
N ALA A 165 8.49 13.93 0.09
CA ALA A 165 7.75 14.21 1.30
C ALA A 165 7.19 15.64 1.20
N GLY A 166 5.90 15.81 1.43
CA GLY A 166 5.32 17.14 1.55
C GLY A 166 5.84 17.84 2.81
N GLU A 167 5.99 19.16 2.74
CA GLU A 167 6.10 19.98 3.94
C GLU A 167 4.68 20.08 4.54
N ASP A 168 4.45 19.51 5.72
CA ASP A 168 3.25 19.83 6.52
C ASP A 168 3.34 21.27 7.03
#